data_AF-A0AA38SWV5-F1
#
_entry.id   AF-A0AA38SWV5-F1
#
_cell.length_a   1.000
_cell.length_b   1.000
_cell.length_c   1.000
_cell.angle_alpha   90.00
_cell.angle_beta   90.00
_cell.angle_gamma   90.00
#
_symmetry.space_group_name_H-M   'P 1'
#
loop_
_entity.id
_entity.type
_entity.pdbx_description
1 polymer ?
#
loop_
_entity_poly.entity_id
_entity_poly.type
_entity_poly.pdbx_seq_one_letter_code
_entity_poly.pdbx_strand_id
1 'polypeptide(L)'
;MKHIVKIMTFLVAVTATWISLLQAALIPRSHTFLLPLYFIVSLGCYGLFMVGVGLMRFPTCPQEAILLQQDVIEAKQFLKHKGVDVGFD
;
A
#
# COMPACT_ATOMS: atom_id res chain seq x y z
N MET A 1 19.72 -19.40 -10.78
CA MET A 1 19.34 -20.32 -9.68
C MET A 1 20.10 -20.06 -8.36
N LYS A 2 21.42 -19.90 -8.37
CA LYS A 2 22.23 -19.71 -7.13
C LYS A 2 21.82 -18.50 -6.27
N HIS A 3 21.43 -17.38 -6.88
CA HIS A 3 21.00 -16.18 -6.14
C HIS A 3 19.64 -16.35 -5.44
N ILE A 4 18.70 -17.06 -6.07
CA ILE A 4 17.35 -17.30 -5.51
C ILE A 4 17.46 -18.18 -4.26
N VAL A 5 18.28 -19.23 -4.32
CA VAL A 5 18.53 -20.11 -3.17
C VAL A 5 19.17 -19.32 -2.02
N LYS A 6 20.14 -18.43 -2.31
CA LYS A 6 20.79 -17.59 -1.30
C LYS A 6 19.82 -16.64 -0.60
N ILE A 7 18.88 -16.04 -1.37
CA ILE A 7 17.82 -15.19 -0.84
C ILE A 7 16.85 -16.00 0.02
N MET A 8 16.43 -17.18 -0.43
CA MET A 8 15.55 -18.06 0.35
C MET A 8 16.21 -18.51 1.66
N THR A 9 17.48 -18.89 1.64
CA THR A 9 18.21 -19.27 2.85
C THR A 9 18.35 -18.10 3.82
N PHE A 10 18.61 -16.89 3.32
CA PHE A 10 18.67 -15.70 4.16
C PHE A 10 17.30 -15.39 4.79
N LEU A 11 16.23 -15.48 4.01
CA LEU A 11 14.86 -15.29 4.50
C LEU A 11 14.52 -16.30 5.59
N VAL A 12 14.82 -17.58 5.38
CA VAL A 12 14.60 -18.66 6.36
C VAL A 12 15.45 -18.46 7.62
N ALA A 13 16.70 -18.01 7.48
CA ALA A 13 17.56 -17.73 8.63
C ALA A 13 17.02 -16.56 9.47
N VAL A 14 16.57 -15.48 8.82
CA VAL A 14 16.01 -14.31 9.51
C VAL A 14 14.70 -14.67 10.22
N THR A 15 13.81 -15.43 9.58
CA THR A 15 12.55 -15.86 10.20
C THR A 15 12.79 -16.83 11.34
N ALA A 16 13.69 -17.81 11.19
CA ALA A 16 14.04 -18.74 12.25
C ALA A 16 14.72 -18.06 13.44
N THR A 17 15.57 -17.06 13.17
CA THR A 17 16.21 -16.24 14.21
C THR A 17 15.17 -15.40 14.94
N TRP A 18 14.23 -14.79 14.22
CA TRP A 18 13.12 -14.05 14.81
C TRP A 18 12.22 -14.93 15.68
N ILE A 19 11.85 -16.13 15.21
CA ILE A 19 11.05 -17.10 15.96
C ILE A 19 11.80 -17.59 17.20
N SER A 20 13.10 -17.83 17.09
CA SER A 20 13.95 -18.22 18.23
C SER A 20 14.10 -17.09 19.24
N LEU A 21 14.23 -15.83 18.80
CA LEU A 21 14.25 -14.67 19.67
C LEU A 21 12.89 -14.47 20.37
N LEU A 22 11.80 -14.74 19.66
CA LEU A 22 10.43 -14.72 20.20
C LEU A 22 10.25 -15.81 21.28
N GLN A 23 10.83 -17.00 21.06
CA GLN A 23 10.88 -18.07 22.06
C GLN A 23 11.83 -17.75 23.22
N ALA A 24 12.98 -17.12 22.98
CA ALA A 24 13.91 -16.77 24.06
C ALA A 24 13.39 -15.63 24.93
N ALA A 25 12.61 -14.71 24.34
CA ALA A 25 11.90 -13.64 25.04
C ALA A 25 10.63 -14.12 25.78
N LEU A 26 10.42 -15.44 25.95
CA LEU A 26 9.32 -16.06 26.73
C LEU A 26 9.43 -15.80 28.25
N ILE A 27 9.25 -14.53 28.57
CA ILE A 27 8.71 -13.92 29.78
C ILE A 27 7.21 -14.35 29.91
N PRO A 28 6.66 -14.38 31.14
CA PRO A 28 5.92 -15.50 31.73
C PRO A 28 4.58 -15.84 31.04
N ARG A 29 4.19 -17.12 31.18
CA ARG A 29 3.00 -17.81 30.65
C ARG A 29 1.64 -17.07 30.73
N SER A 30 1.53 -16.00 31.50
CA SER A 30 0.28 -15.24 31.67
C SER A 30 -0.02 -14.28 30.51
N HIS A 31 1.00 -13.73 29.84
CA HIS A 31 0.81 -12.72 28.78
C HIS A 31 0.97 -13.28 27.36
N THR A 32 1.27 -14.58 27.23
CA THR A 32 1.45 -15.27 25.93
C THR A 32 0.20 -15.21 25.05
N PHE A 33 -1.00 -15.09 25.64
CA PHE A 33 -2.26 -14.98 24.91
C PHE A 33 -2.49 -13.59 24.28
N LEU A 34 -1.89 -12.53 24.83
CA LEU A 34 -2.03 -11.15 24.35
C LEU A 34 -1.10 -10.82 23.19
N LEU A 35 0.01 -11.53 23.06
CA LEU A 35 1.01 -11.32 22.00
C LEU A 35 0.45 -11.44 20.57
N PRO A 36 -0.35 -12.47 20.21
CA PRO A 36 -0.99 -12.52 18.89
C PRO A 36 -1.98 -11.37 18.66
N LEU A 37 -2.66 -10.90 19.71
CA LEU A 37 -3.56 -9.74 19.62
C LEU A 37 -2.78 -8.46 19.29
N TYR A 38 -1.66 -8.21 19.97
CA TYR A 38 -0.78 -7.08 19.66
C TYR A 38 -0.22 -7.14 18.24
N PHE A 39 0.09 -8.33 17.73
CA PHE A 39 0.55 -8.51 16.36
C PHE A 39 -0.54 -8.17 15.34
N ILE A 40 -1.78 -8.61 15.57
CA ILE A 40 -2.94 -8.27 14.72
C ILE A 40 -3.19 -6.75 14.74
N VAL A 41 -3.18 -6.13 15.91
CA VAL A 41 -3.38 -4.68 16.05
C VAL A 41 -2.27 -3.90 15.34
N SER A 42 -1.01 -4.29 15.52
CA SER A 42 0.12 -3.66 14.84
C SER A 42 0.05 -3.81 13.32
N LEU A 43 -0.35 -4.98 12.81
CA LEU A 43 -0.55 -5.20 11.37
C LEU A 43 -1.71 -4.36 10.83
N GLY A 44 -2.81 -4.24 11.59
CA GLY A 44 -3.93 -3.37 11.25
C GLY A 44 -3.51 -1.89 11.17
N CYS A 45 -2.76 -1.40 12.16
CA CYS A 45 -2.23 -0.04 12.15
C CYS A 45 -1.26 0.20 10.98
N TYR A 46 -0.38 -0.76 10.65
CA TYR A 46 0.50 -0.67 9.49
C TYR A 46 -0.28 -0.61 8.18
N GLY A 47 -1.32 -1.43 8.03
CA GLY A 47 -2.21 -1.40 6.86
C GLY A 47 -2.92 -0.07 6.69
N LEU A 48 -3.50 0.46 7.77
CA LEU A 48 -4.13 1.79 7.76
C LEU A 48 -3.15 2.90 7.42
N PHE A 49 -1.92 2.83 7.94
CA PHE A 49 -0.88 3.80 7.63
C PHE A 49 -0.49 3.75 6.15
N MET A 50 -0.29 2.56 5.59
CA MET A 50 0.04 2.38 4.17
C MET A 50 -1.08 2.89 3.26
N VAL A 51 -2.35 2.64 3.61
CA VAL A 51 -3.50 3.21 2.90
C VAL A 51 -3.51 4.73 3.05
N GLY A 52 -3.31 5.26 4.25
CA GLY A 52 -3.26 6.70 4.50
C GLY A 52 -2.16 7.40 3.69
N VAL A 53 -0.96 6.82 3.64
CA VAL A 53 0.13 7.29 2.77
C VAL A 53 -0.24 7.17 1.31
N GLY A 54 -0.90 6.08 0.89
CA GLY A 54 -1.39 5.92 -0.48
C GLY A 54 -2.44 6.97 -0.88
N LEU A 55 -3.29 7.40 0.06
CA LEU A 55 -4.27 8.47 -0.14
C LEU A 55 -3.59 9.86 -0.15
N MET A 56 -2.66 10.13 0.77
CA MET A 56 -1.91 11.39 0.78
C MET A 56 -0.98 11.51 -0.42
N ARG A 57 -0.49 10.36 -0.91
CA ARG A 57 0.38 10.20 -2.06
C ARG A 57 -0.39 9.62 -3.23
N PHE A 58 -1.69 9.93 -3.34
CA PHE A 58 -2.35 9.90 -4.64
C PHE A 58 -1.42 10.64 -5.60
N PRO A 59 -1.12 10.10 -6.80
CA PRO A 59 -0.33 10.82 -7.78
C PRO A 59 -1.16 12.03 -8.24
N THR A 60 -1.13 13.09 -7.45
CA THR A 60 -1.35 14.45 -7.91
C THR A 60 -0.11 14.74 -8.75
N CYS A 61 0.00 14.12 -9.91
CA CYS A 61 0.85 14.59 -10.98
C CYS A 61 0.15 15.86 -11.48
N PRO A 62 0.55 17.06 -11.01
CA PRO A 62 -0.18 18.29 -11.38
C PRO A 62 -0.20 18.44 -12.89
N GLN A 63 0.85 17.96 -13.57
CA GLN A 63 0.98 17.99 -15.01
C GLN A 63 0.02 17.05 -15.73
N GLU A 64 -0.24 15.84 -15.21
CA GLU A 64 -1.21 14.91 -15.81
C GLU A 64 -2.65 15.36 -15.56
N ALA A 65 -2.93 15.96 -14.40
CA ALA A 65 -4.24 16.56 -14.14
C ALA A 65 -4.54 17.71 -15.11
N ILE A 66 -3.55 18.56 -15.42
CA ILE A 66 -3.69 19.66 -16.40
C ILE A 66 -3.92 19.11 -17.81
N LEU A 67 -3.14 18.11 -18.22
CA LEU A 67 -3.32 17.44 -19.52
C LEU A 67 -4.71 16.80 -19.65
N LEU A 68 -5.17 16.09 -18.62
CA LEU A 68 -6.49 15.48 -18.61
C LEU A 68 -7.61 16.53 -18.71
N GLN A 69 -7.47 17.68 -18.04
CA GLN A 69 -8.43 18.78 -18.17
C GLN A 69 -8.46 19.36 -19.59
N GLN A 70 -7.29 19.47 -20.23
CA GLN A 70 -7.20 19.93 -21.62
C GLN A 70 -7.90 18.95 -22.58
N ASP A 71 -7.66 17.64 -22.43
CA ASP A 71 -8.31 16.60 -23.23
C ASP A 71 -9.84 16.60 -23.05
N VAL A 72 -10.32 16.84 -21.82
CA VAL A 72 -11.76 16.97 -21.55
C VAL A 72 -12.37 18.19 -22.26
N ILE A 73 -11.67 19.33 -22.27
CA ILE A 73 -12.13 20.54 -22.97
C ILE A 73 -12.18 20.30 -24.48
N GLU A 74 -11.15 19.68 -25.05
CA GLU A 74 -11.09 19.34 -26.48
C GLU A 74 -12.21 18.37 -26.88
N ALA A 75 -12.43 17.31 -26.08
CA ALA A 75 -13.52 16.36 -26.31
C ALA A 75 -14.90 17.02 -26.24
N LYS A 76 -15.11 17.94 -25.28
CA LYS A 76 -16.36 18.74 -25.19
C LYS A 76 -16.54 19.61 -26.43
N GLN A 77 -15.51 20.29 -26.90
CA GLN A 77 -15.57 21.12 -28.12
C GLN A 77 -15.88 20.29 -29.37
N PHE A 78 -15.26 19.11 -29.50
CA PHE A 78 -15.51 18.18 -30.60
C PHE A 78 -16.97 17.69 -30.63
N LEU A 79 -17.51 17.33 -29.46
CA LEU A 79 -18.91 16.90 -29.32
C LEU A 79 -19.89 18.04 -29.61
N LYS A 80 -19.57 19.26 -29.16
CA LYS A 80 -20.36 20.47 -29.46
C LYS A 80 -20.39 20.77 -30.96
N HIS A 81 -19.26 20.62 -31.66
CA HIS A 81 -19.21 20.74 -33.12
C HIS A 81 -20.06 19.67 -33.83
N LYS A 82 -20.20 18.49 -33.24
CA LYS A 82 -21.11 17.43 -33.72
C LYS A 82 -22.57 17.59 -33.27
N GLY A 83 -22.91 18.69 -32.59
CA GLY A 83 -24.28 18.99 -32.16
C GLY A 83 -24.74 18.26 -30.89
N VAL A 84 -23.81 17.64 -30.14
CA VAL A 84 -24.10 16.97 -28.87
C VAL A 84 -23.64 17.88 -27.73
N ASP A 85 -24.59 18.45 -26.99
CA ASP A 85 -24.29 19.28 -25.83
C ASP A 85 -24.20 18.40 -24.57
N VAL A 86 -22.98 18.31 -24.03
CA VAL A 86 -22.67 17.66 -22.75
C VAL A 86 -22.59 18.80 -21.73
N GLY A 87 -23.70 19.04 -21.01
CA GLY A 87 -23.98 20.24 -20.22
C GLY A 87 -22.89 20.71 -19.22
N PHE A 88 -23.04 21.99 -18.83
CA PHE A 88 -22.26 22.79 -17.85
C PHE A 88 -22.53 22.36 -16.39
N ASP A 89 -21.67 22.54 -15.39
CA ASP A 89 -20.46 23.35 -15.17
C ASP A 89 -19.27 22.48 -14.73
#